data_AF-Q3A8Z9-F1
#
_entry.id   AF-Q3A8Z9-F1
#
_cell.length_a   1.000
_cell.length_b   1.000
_cell.length_c   1.000
_cell.angle_alpha   90.00
_cell.angle_beta   90.00
_cell.angle_gamma   90.00
#
_symmetry.space_group_name_H-M   'P 1'
#
loop_
_entity.id
_entity.type
_entity.pdbx_description
1 polymer ?
#
loop_
_entity_poly.entity_id
_entity_poly.type
_entity_poly.pdbx_seq_one_letter_code
_entity_poly.pdbx_strand_id
1 'polypeptide(L)'
;MKKNVYVILGIIIAFTAGLILGGKILAQNEDVVPGSPQDPLVAKSYVDKQVKVVADQVNDLKARLAALEKKIAELSASNPAVPDTTRVGIVATNNLYLRKTPQVSSNNIIAKLPLNTRLTVYLNKSTGDWYYVKTSSGKFGYVSKKYVKLQ
;
A
#
# COMPACT_ATOMS: atom_id res chain seq x y z
N MET A 1 -56.74 54.85 4.68
CA MET A 1 -55.55 54.01 4.95
C MET A 1 -55.14 53.15 3.73
N LYS A 2 -55.11 53.69 2.50
CA LYS A 2 -54.84 52.88 1.27
C LYS A 2 -53.62 53.34 0.44
N LYS A 3 -52.94 54.44 0.81
CA LYS A 3 -51.81 54.99 0.03
C LYS A 3 -50.46 54.28 0.29
N ASN A 4 -50.24 53.69 1.46
CA ASN A 4 -48.94 53.10 1.82
C ASN A 4 -48.76 51.65 1.31
N VAL A 5 -49.84 51.01 0.83
CA VAL A 5 -49.79 49.64 0.27
C VAL A 5 -49.18 49.62 -1.13
N TYR A 6 -49.41 50.66 -1.95
CA TYR A 6 -48.89 50.74 -3.31
C TYR A 6 -47.39 51.04 -3.37
N VAL A 7 -46.84 51.72 -2.36
CA VAL A 7 -45.39 52.00 -2.28
C VAL A 7 -44.60 50.73 -1.96
N ILE A 8 -45.14 49.87 -1.09
CA ILE A 8 -44.50 48.58 -0.74
C ILE A 8 -44.60 47.59 -1.91
N LEU A 9 -45.72 47.59 -2.65
CA LEU A 9 -45.91 46.72 -3.81
C LEU A 9 -45.00 47.11 -5.00
N GLY A 10 -44.71 48.41 -5.17
CA GLY A 10 -43.81 48.91 -6.21
C GLY A 10 -42.34 48.49 -6.02
N ILE A 11 -41.88 48.40 -4.77
CA ILE A 11 -40.49 47.98 -4.46
C ILE A 11 -40.29 46.48 -4.74
N ILE A 12 -41.31 45.65 -4.52
CA ILE A 12 -41.25 44.20 -4.76
C ILE A 12 -41.16 43.90 -6.27
N ILE A 13 -41.91 44.65 -7.11
CA ILE A 13 -41.90 44.45 -8.56
C ILE A 13 -40.55 44.88 -9.19
N ALA A 14 -39.94 45.97 -8.70
CA ALA A 14 -38.62 46.42 -9.15
C ALA A 14 -37.51 45.40 -8.82
N PHE A 15 -37.60 44.74 -7.66
CA PHE A 15 -36.66 43.66 -7.29
C PHE A 15 -36.81 42.40 -8.18
N THR A 16 -38.04 42.05 -8.59
CA THR A 16 -38.25 40.89 -9.48
C THR A 16 -37.79 41.14 -10.91
N ALA A 17 -37.90 42.37 -11.42
CA ALA A 17 -37.44 42.70 -12.77
C ALA A 17 -35.90 42.78 -12.87
N GLY A 18 -35.23 43.26 -11.82
CA GLY A 18 -33.76 43.27 -11.74
C GLY A 18 -33.12 41.88 -11.76
N LEU A 19 -33.80 40.88 -11.20
CA LEU A 19 -33.35 39.48 -11.19
C LEU A 19 -33.47 38.78 -12.56
N ILE A 20 -34.39 39.21 -13.42
CA ILE A 20 -34.59 38.60 -14.74
C ILE A 20 -33.66 39.23 -15.80
N LEU A 21 -33.35 40.54 -15.70
CA LEU A 21 -32.39 41.18 -16.61
C LEU A 21 -30.92 40.82 -16.33
N GLY A 22 -30.59 40.30 -15.14
CA GLY A 22 -29.25 39.77 -14.84
C GLY A 22 -28.94 38.40 -15.46
N GLY A 23 -29.89 37.77 -16.16
CA GLY A 23 -29.79 36.40 -16.67
C GLY A 23 -29.05 36.21 -18.00
N LYS A 24 -28.50 37.25 -18.62
CA LYS A 24 -27.69 37.12 -19.84
C LYS A 24 -26.45 37.99 -19.79
N ILE A 25 -25.40 37.48 -19.14
CA ILE A 25 -24.05 37.98 -19.42
C ILE A 25 -23.66 37.42 -20.79
N LEU A 26 -23.58 38.31 -21.79
CA LEU A 26 -22.90 38.06 -23.05
C LEU A 26 -21.49 37.59 -22.71
N ALA A 27 -21.08 36.41 -23.16
CA ALA A 27 -19.69 35.98 -23.11
C ALA A 27 -18.90 36.92 -24.04
N GLN A 28 -18.39 38.00 -23.47
CA GLN A 28 -17.48 38.91 -24.11
C GLN A 28 -16.19 38.90 -23.30
N ASN A 29 -15.09 38.79 -24.03
CA ASN A 29 -13.69 38.94 -23.61
C ASN A 29 -12.99 37.61 -23.31
N GLU A 30 -12.17 37.20 -24.27
CA GLU A 30 -11.28 36.02 -24.26
C GLU A 30 -10.01 36.23 -23.40
N ASP A 31 -9.89 37.32 -22.64
CA ASP A 31 -8.63 37.72 -21.98
C ASP A 31 -8.77 38.02 -20.47
N VAL A 32 -9.10 37.03 -19.62
CA VAL A 32 -9.14 37.23 -18.15
C VAL A 32 -7.95 36.59 -17.43
N VAL A 33 -7.19 37.41 -16.70
CA VAL A 33 -5.99 37.08 -15.91
C VAL A 33 -6.35 36.33 -14.62
N PRO A 34 -5.69 35.21 -14.26
CA PRO A 34 -5.98 34.43 -13.04
C PRO A 34 -5.70 35.20 -11.72
N GLY A 35 -6.64 35.19 -10.76
CA GLY A 35 -6.44 35.67 -9.38
C GLY A 35 -7.02 37.04 -8.96
N SER A 36 -7.96 37.62 -9.72
CA SER A 36 -8.65 38.89 -9.38
C SER A 36 -9.82 38.70 -8.39
N PRO A 37 -10.32 39.71 -7.66
CA PRO A 37 -11.55 39.60 -6.84
C PRO A 37 -12.83 39.23 -7.61
N GLN A 38 -12.79 39.27 -8.94
CA GLN A 38 -13.83 38.75 -9.85
C GLN A 38 -13.59 37.27 -10.25
N ASP A 39 -12.63 36.59 -9.62
CA ASP A 39 -12.32 35.16 -9.81
C ASP A 39 -13.42 34.32 -9.12
N PRO A 40 -14.29 33.61 -9.87
CA PRO A 40 -15.28 32.76 -9.25
C PRO A 40 -14.55 31.61 -8.57
N LEU A 41 -14.46 31.66 -7.23
CA LEU A 41 -14.05 30.59 -6.30
C LEU A 41 -13.95 29.24 -7.02
N VAL A 42 -12.79 28.92 -7.60
CA VAL A 42 -12.55 27.72 -8.44
C VAL A 42 -13.83 27.19 -9.09
N ALA A 43 -14.17 27.64 -10.31
CA ALA A 43 -15.38 27.20 -11.02
C ALA A 43 -15.69 25.71 -10.78
N LYS A 44 -16.89 25.39 -10.27
CA LYS A 44 -17.32 24.03 -9.88
C LYS A 44 -16.94 22.95 -10.90
N SER A 45 -16.94 23.30 -12.19
CA SER A 45 -16.50 22.46 -13.31
C SER A 45 -15.03 22.00 -13.22
N TYR A 46 -14.12 22.83 -12.72
CA TYR A 46 -12.71 22.51 -12.53
C TYR A 46 -12.51 21.50 -11.40
N VAL A 47 -13.21 21.68 -10.27
CA VAL A 47 -13.19 20.72 -9.15
C VAL A 47 -13.80 19.39 -9.57
N ASP A 48 -14.98 19.41 -10.20
CA ASP A 48 -15.67 18.20 -10.67
C ASP A 48 -14.82 17.42 -11.67
N LYS A 49 -14.12 18.11 -12.59
CA LYS A 49 -13.21 17.48 -13.55
C LYS A 49 -12.04 16.78 -12.85
N GLN A 50 -11.42 17.43 -11.85
CA GLN A 50 -10.34 16.80 -11.09
C GLN A 50 -10.83 15.62 -10.24
N VAL A 51 -11.97 15.76 -9.58
CA VAL A 51 -12.59 14.69 -8.78
C VAL A 51 -12.92 13.49 -9.66
N LYS A 52 -13.44 13.71 -10.88
CA LYS A 52 -13.70 12.63 -11.84
C LYS A 52 -12.40 11.92 -12.24
N VAL A 53 -11.35 12.67 -12.57
CA VAL A 53 -10.05 12.10 -12.92
C VAL A 53 -9.50 11.25 -11.76
N VAL A 54 -9.57 11.77 -10.54
CA VAL A 54 -9.13 11.04 -9.33
C VAL A 54 -10.01 9.80 -9.09
N ALA A 55 -11.32 9.88 -9.30
CA ALA A 55 -12.23 8.74 -9.17
C ALA A 55 -11.92 7.64 -10.20
N ASP A 56 -11.65 8.02 -11.45
CA ASP A 56 -11.26 7.10 -12.52
C ASP A 56 -9.91 6.43 -12.17
N GLN A 57 -8.94 7.19 -11.65
CA GLN A 57 -7.67 6.65 -11.16
C GLN A 57 -7.85 5.68 -9.98
N VAL A 58 -8.74 5.98 -9.04
CA VAL A 58 -9.03 5.10 -7.91
C VAL A 58 -9.68 3.79 -8.39
N ASN A 59 -10.57 3.84 -9.37
CA ASN A 59 -11.20 2.65 -9.94
C ASN A 59 -10.20 1.78 -10.70
N ASP A 60 -9.32 2.39 -11.51
CA ASP A 60 -8.22 1.70 -12.17
C ASP A 60 -7.25 1.09 -11.14
N LEU A 61 -6.90 1.81 -10.07
CA LEU A 61 -6.05 1.28 -9.02
C LEU A 61 -6.69 0.10 -8.28
N LYS A 62 -7.99 0.17 -7.98
CA LYS A 62 -8.74 -0.96 -7.41
C LYS A 62 -8.73 -2.17 -8.33
N ALA A 63 -8.91 -1.97 -9.63
CA ALA A 63 -8.85 -3.06 -10.62
C ALA A 63 -7.44 -3.69 -10.68
N ARG A 64 -6.38 -2.87 -10.62
CA ARG A 64 -4.99 -3.35 -10.56
C ARG A 64 -4.71 -4.15 -9.28
N LEU A 65 -5.23 -3.71 -8.12
CA LEU A 65 -5.09 -4.47 -6.86
C LEU A 65 -5.77 -5.83 -6.96
N ALA A 66 -7.01 -5.91 -7.45
CA ALA A 66 -7.71 -7.17 -7.63
C ALA A 66 -6.97 -8.12 -8.60
N ALA A 67 -6.38 -7.59 -9.67
CA ALA A 67 -5.58 -8.37 -10.61
C ALA A 67 -4.27 -8.88 -9.98
N LEU A 68 -3.62 -8.08 -9.14
CA LEU A 68 -2.44 -8.48 -8.39
C LEU A 68 -2.77 -9.56 -7.35
N GLU A 69 -3.87 -9.41 -6.62
CA GLU A 69 -4.37 -10.43 -5.68
C GLU A 69 -4.65 -11.75 -6.39
N LYS A 70 -5.31 -11.71 -7.55
CA LYS A 70 -5.54 -12.89 -8.39
C LYS A 70 -4.22 -13.53 -8.84
N LYS A 71 -3.27 -12.73 -9.32
CA LYS A 71 -1.96 -13.23 -9.74
C LYS A 71 -1.15 -13.85 -8.58
N ILE A 72 -1.26 -13.28 -7.37
CA ILE A 72 -0.66 -13.86 -6.16
C ILE A 72 -1.34 -15.20 -5.83
N ALA A 73 -2.66 -15.27 -5.88
CA ALA A 73 -3.40 -16.51 -5.65
C ALA A 73 -2.98 -17.61 -6.64
N GLU A 74 -2.89 -17.28 -7.94
CA GLU A 74 -2.42 -18.20 -8.98
C GLU A 74 -0.97 -18.66 -8.79
N LEU A 75 -0.05 -17.74 -8.44
CA LEU A 75 1.34 -18.09 -8.10
C LEU A 75 1.46 -18.94 -6.83
N SER A 76 0.58 -18.72 -5.85
CA SER A 76 0.52 -19.52 -4.63
C SER A 76 -0.11 -20.90 -4.84
N ALA A 77 -1.01 -21.03 -5.82
CA ALA A 77 -1.64 -22.29 -6.19
C ALA A 77 -0.73 -23.16 -7.09
N SER A 78 0.14 -22.54 -7.91
CA SER A 78 1.07 -23.27 -8.78
C SER A 78 2.33 -23.78 -8.06
N ASN A 79 2.67 -23.18 -6.91
CA ASN A 79 3.66 -23.71 -5.99
C ASN A 79 2.93 -24.30 -4.78
N PRO A 80 2.54 -25.59 -4.79
CA PRO A 80 1.94 -26.19 -3.61
C PRO A 80 2.88 -25.91 -2.45
N ALA A 81 2.39 -25.21 -1.42
CA ALA A 81 3.16 -24.96 -0.21
C ALA A 81 3.47 -26.33 0.40
N VAL A 82 4.62 -26.91 0.01
CA VAL A 82 5.08 -28.17 0.57
C VAL A 82 5.16 -27.91 2.06
N PRO A 83 4.35 -28.59 2.88
CA PRO A 83 4.39 -28.38 4.31
C PRO A 83 5.84 -28.58 4.76
N ASP A 84 6.39 -27.57 5.44
CA ASP A 84 7.78 -27.63 5.87
C ASP A 84 7.94 -28.80 6.85
N THR A 85 8.62 -29.86 6.40
CA THR A 85 8.96 -30.99 7.25
C THR A 85 10.00 -30.53 8.26
N THR A 86 9.57 -30.22 9.48
CA THR A 86 10.44 -29.69 10.52
C THR A 86 10.81 -30.74 11.58
N ARG A 87 12.03 -30.64 12.10
CA ARG A 87 12.49 -31.37 13.30
C ARG A 87 13.19 -30.44 14.27
N VAL A 88 13.26 -30.86 15.53
CA VAL A 88 14.07 -30.16 16.53
C VAL A 88 15.53 -30.59 16.37
N GLY A 89 16.43 -29.62 16.29
CA GLY A 89 17.88 -29.84 16.28
C GLY A 89 18.51 -29.20 17.50
N ILE A 90 19.47 -29.90 18.12
CA ILE A 90 20.27 -29.38 19.24
C ILE A 90 21.72 -29.21 18.77
N VAL A 91 22.28 -28.04 19.00
CA VAL A 91 23.69 -27.76 18.71
C VAL A 91 24.59 -28.58 19.63
N ALA A 92 25.50 -29.36 19.05
CA ALA A 92 26.37 -30.29 19.75
C ALA A 92 27.81 -29.76 20.00
N THR A 93 28.11 -28.52 19.62
CA THR A 93 29.45 -27.90 19.79
C THR A 93 29.36 -26.42 20.14
N ASN A 94 30.43 -25.85 20.72
CA ASN A 94 30.53 -24.43 21.04
C ASN A 94 30.95 -23.54 19.86
N ASN A 95 31.40 -24.12 18.74
CA ASN A 95 31.94 -23.37 17.60
C ASN A 95 31.09 -23.55 16.32
N LEU A 96 29.77 -23.59 16.46
CA LEU A 96 28.87 -23.59 15.32
C LEU A 96 28.48 -22.15 14.94
N TYR A 97 28.50 -21.87 13.65
CA TYR A 97 28.09 -20.58 13.10
C TYR A 97 26.85 -20.76 12.24
N LEU A 98 25.87 -19.89 12.44
CA LEU A 98 24.74 -19.69 11.53
C LEU A 98 25.24 -18.88 10.33
N ARG A 99 24.92 -19.33 9.11
CA ARG A 99 25.43 -18.75 7.87
C ARG A 99 24.32 -18.36 6.91
N LYS A 100 24.57 -17.40 6.00
CA LYS A 100 23.57 -16.95 5.00
C LYS A 100 23.40 -17.97 3.87
N THR A 101 24.49 -18.59 3.44
CA THR A 101 24.53 -19.64 2.40
C THR A 101 25.20 -20.90 2.94
N PRO A 102 25.01 -22.08 2.30
CA PRO A 102 25.65 -23.34 2.69
C PRO A 102 27.15 -23.40 2.30
N GLN A 103 27.94 -22.42 2.75
CA GLN A 103 29.36 -22.28 2.42
C GLN A 103 30.19 -21.84 3.62
N VAL A 104 31.41 -22.38 3.73
CA VAL A 104 32.34 -22.06 4.82
C VAL A 104 33.20 -20.84 4.44
N SER A 105 32.65 -19.63 4.57
CA SER A 105 33.40 -18.38 4.38
C SER A 105 33.17 -17.39 5.54
N SER A 106 34.14 -16.54 5.85
CA SER A 106 34.07 -15.61 6.99
C SER A 106 32.99 -14.53 6.82
N ASN A 107 32.83 -14.00 5.61
CA ASN A 107 31.82 -13.00 5.22
C ASN A 107 30.37 -13.54 5.20
N ASN A 108 30.17 -14.84 5.39
CA ASN A 108 28.88 -15.51 5.32
C ASN A 108 28.28 -15.79 6.71
N ILE A 109 28.96 -15.42 7.80
CA ILE A 109 28.50 -15.67 9.17
C ILE A 109 27.44 -14.64 9.57
N ILE A 110 26.32 -15.11 10.10
CA ILE A 110 25.24 -14.30 10.69
C ILE A 110 25.41 -14.20 12.20
N ALA A 111 25.70 -15.33 12.85
CA ALA A 111 25.82 -15.42 14.30
C ALA A 111 26.60 -16.67 14.71
N LYS A 112 27.17 -16.65 15.92
CA LYS A 112 27.68 -17.84 16.60
C LYS A 112 26.56 -18.46 17.43
N LEU A 113 26.41 -19.78 17.37
CA LEU A 113 25.40 -20.54 18.10
C LEU A 113 26.06 -21.26 19.30
N PRO A 114 25.62 -21.01 20.54
CA PRO A 114 26.10 -21.73 21.71
C PRO A 114 25.76 -23.23 21.68
N LEU A 115 26.51 -24.03 22.44
CA LEU A 115 26.17 -25.43 22.72
C LEU A 115 24.76 -25.53 23.34
N ASN A 116 24.05 -26.62 23.03
CA ASN A 116 22.68 -26.90 23.49
C ASN A 116 21.62 -25.89 23.01
N THR A 117 21.96 -25.03 22.04
CA THR A 117 20.95 -24.18 21.40
C THR A 117 19.93 -25.04 20.65
N ARG A 118 18.64 -24.77 20.90
CA ARG A 118 17.53 -25.42 20.21
C ARG A 118 17.22 -24.70 18.90
N LEU A 119 17.11 -25.47 17.83
CA LEU A 119 16.88 -25.02 16.46
C LEU A 119 15.67 -25.74 15.87
N THR A 120 14.90 -25.05 15.05
CA THR A 120 13.92 -25.67 14.15
C THR A 120 14.61 -25.95 12.83
N VAL A 121 14.75 -27.22 12.45
CA VAL A 121 15.41 -27.67 11.23
C VAL A 121 14.37 -27.95 10.16
N TYR A 122 14.52 -27.35 8.98
CA TYR A 122 13.64 -27.52 7.82
C TYR A 122 14.24 -28.56 6.87
N LEU A 123 13.79 -29.81 6.96
CA LEU A 123 14.43 -30.93 6.26
C LEU A 123 14.30 -30.82 4.74
N ASN A 124 13.14 -30.40 4.25
CA ASN A 124 12.85 -30.17 2.83
C ASN A 124 13.67 -29.03 2.21
N LYS A 125 14.20 -28.11 3.03
CA LYS A 125 15.02 -26.95 2.61
C LYS A 125 16.52 -27.15 2.87
N SER A 126 16.89 -28.26 3.50
CA SER A 126 18.28 -28.60 3.82
C SER A 126 18.97 -29.21 2.60
N THR A 127 20.26 -28.93 2.41
CA THR A 127 20.97 -29.30 1.17
C THR A 127 22.38 -29.79 1.50
N GLY A 128 22.80 -30.92 0.91
CA GLY A 128 24.12 -31.50 1.13
C GLY A 128 24.44 -31.69 2.61
N ASP A 129 25.57 -31.15 3.08
CA ASP A 129 26.02 -31.21 4.48
C ASP A 129 25.48 -30.08 5.37
N TRP A 130 24.41 -29.40 4.93
CA TRP A 130 23.84 -28.24 5.61
C TRP A 130 22.38 -28.45 5.98
N TYR A 131 22.04 -28.03 7.19
CA TYR A 131 20.66 -27.85 7.62
C TYR A 131 20.25 -26.40 7.44
N TYR A 132 19.08 -26.17 6.84
CA TYR A 132 18.40 -24.88 6.91
C TYR A 132 17.60 -24.82 8.22
N VAL A 133 17.83 -23.77 9.01
CA VAL A 133 17.32 -23.69 10.38
C VAL A 133 16.74 -22.33 10.72
N LYS A 134 15.83 -22.32 11.69
CA LYS A 134 15.38 -21.14 12.42
C LYS A 134 15.84 -21.23 13.87
N THR A 135 16.49 -20.18 14.34
CA THR A 135 16.89 -20.02 15.75
C THR A 135 15.72 -19.59 16.62
N SER A 136 15.81 -19.76 17.94
CA SER A 136 14.83 -19.21 18.89
C SER A 136 14.65 -17.69 18.77
N SER A 137 15.70 -16.98 18.37
CA SER A 137 15.67 -15.53 18.09
C SER A 137 14.95 -15.15 16.79
N GLY A 138 14.44 -16.12 16.03
CA GLY A 138 13.73 -15.89 14.76
C GLY A 138 14.65 -15.75 13.54
N LYS A 139 15.98 -15.78 13.71
CA LYS A 139 16.92 -15.73 12.59
C LYS A 139 16.94 -17.05 11.81
N PHE A 140 16.96 -16.94 10.48
CA PHE A 140 17.11 -18.07 9.55
C PHE A 140 18.53 -18.15 8.98
N GLY A 141 18.95 -19.35 8.62
CA GLY A 141 20.22 -19.57 7.93
C GLY A 141 20.61 -21.04 7.84
N TYR A 142 21.87 -21.28 7.48
CA TYR A 142 22.45 -22.61 7.29
C TYR A 142 23.43 -22.94 8.41
N VAL A 143 23.40 -24.19 8.87
CA VAL A 143 24.35 -24.76 9.84
C VAL A 143 24.83 -26.12 9.35
N SER A 144 26.06 -26.50 9.68
CA SER A 144 26.60 -27.79 9.26
C SER A 144 25.94 -28.94 10.02
N LYS A 145 25.52 -29.99 9.28
CA LYS A 145 24.87 -31.19 9.83
C LYS A 145 25.72 -31.91 10.88
N LYS A 146 27.05 -31.91 10.70
CA LYS A 146 28.02 -32.54 11.60
C LYS A 146 27.88 -32.10 13.06
N TYR A 147 27.37 -30.90 13.29
CA TYR A 147 27.32 -30.28 14.61
C TYR A 147 25.91 -30.10 15.17
N VAL A 148 24.91 -30.71 14.54
CA VAL A 148 23.51 -30.65 15.00
C VAL A 148 22.98 -32.06 15.19
N LYS A 149 22.50 -32.36 16.39
CA LYS A 149 21.79 -33.61 16.69
C LYS A 149 20.31 -33.40 16.51
N LEU A 150 19.71 -34.11 15.56
CA LEU A 150 18.25 -34.12 15.39
C LEU A 150 17.60 -34.97 16.48
N GLN A 151 16.51 -34.46 17.04
CA GLN A 151 15.61 -35.19 17.94
C GLN A 151 14.45 -35.78 17.16
#